data_AF-A0A3C0PGB1-F1
#
_entry.id   AF-A0A3C0PGB1-F1
#
_cell.length_a   1.000
_cell.length_b   1.000
_cell.length_c   1.000
_cell.angle_alpha   90.00
_cell.angle_beta   90.00
_cell.angle_gamma   90.00
#
_symmetry.space_group_name_H-M   'P 1'
#
loop_
_entity.id
_entity.type
_entity.pdbx_description
1 polymer ?
#
loop_
_entity_poly.entity_id
_entity_poly.type
_entity_poly.pdbx_seq_one_letter_code
_entity_poly.pdbx_strand_id
1 'polypeptide(L)'
;RIFQLKTLTAPDLKRIAMFALTDKERGYGNFSVSIDDDALAHLVQVANGDARGVLNALELAVETTRPDEAGVVRITRAIAEDSIQRRAVLYDKDGDAHYDTISAFIKSIRGSDPDAALYWMSKMIYAGEDPRFIFRRMLILACEDVGLADPAALGVVVDASRAFDYVGLPEGRNHPAHAC
;
A
#
# COMPACT_ATOMS: atom_id res chain seq x y z
N ARG A 1 -25.02 14.04 -5.87
CA ARG A 1 -24.83 14.57 -4.48
C ARG A 1 -23.42 14.17 -4.06
N ILE A 2 -22.55 15.12 -3.71
CA ILE A 2 -21.17 14.85 -3.31
C ILE A 2 -21.17 14.64 -1.79
N PHE A 3 -20.51 13.57 -1.33
CA PHE A 3 -20.38 13.25 0.09
C PHE A 3 -18.92 13.35 0.50
N GLN A 4 -18.64 14.07 1.59
CA GLN A 4 -17.32 14.13 2.19
C GLN A 4 -17.17 12.99 3.19
N LEU A 5 -16.18 12.11 2.98
CA LEU A 5 -15.80 11.09 3.94
C LEU A 5 -14.81 11.67 4.94
N LYS A 6 -14.94 11.28 6.20
CA LYS A 6 -14.03 11.65 7.28
C LYS A 6 -13.12 10.48 7.62
N THR A 7 -11.93 10.79 8.09
CA THR A 7 -10.98 9.81 8.62
C THR A 7 -11.60 9.07 9.80
N LEU A 8 -11.32 7.77 9.91
CA LEU A 8 -11.83 6.95 11.00
C LEU A 8 -11.13 7.29 12.32
N THR A 9 -11.88 7.23 13.41
CA THR A 9 -11.31 7.43 14.75
C THR A 9 -10.63 6.16 15.25
N ALA A 10 -9.76 6.27 16.25
CA ALA A 10 -9.12 5.09 16.86
C ALA A 10 -10.15 4.05 17.37
N PRO A 11 -11.27 4.44 18.02
CA PRO A 11 -12.37 3.52 18.34
C PRO A 11 -12.98 2.81 17.12
N ASP A 12 -13.14 3.52 16.00
CA ASP A 12 -13.67 2.93 14.77
C ASP A 12 -12.74 1.85 14.22
N LEU A 13 -11.43 2.14 14.18
CA LEU A 13 -10.42 1.19 13.74
C LEU A 13 -10.33 -0.04 14.65
N LYS A 14 -10.39 0.14 15.98
CA LYS A 14 -10.45 -0.98 16.94
C LYS A 14 -11.65 -1.88 16.65
N ARG A 15 -12.81 -1.28 16.41
CA ARG A 15 -14.04 -2.03 16.09
C ARG A 15 -13.92 -2.79 14.77
N ILE A 16 -13.33 -2.19 13.75
CA ILE A 16 -13.08 -2.84 12.45
C ILE A 16 -12.15 -4.04 12.60
N ALA A 17 -11.02 -3.87 13.30
CA ALA A 17 -10.08 -4.96 13.56
C ALA A 17 -10.74 -6.10 14.34
N MET A 18 -11.54 -5.79 15.37
CA MET A 18 -12.23 -6.81 16.16
C MET A 18 -13.34 -7.52 15.38
N PHE A 19 -14.01 -6.80 14.48
CA PHE A 19 -14.97 -7.39 13.57
C PHE A 19 -14.28 -8.41 12.65
N ALA A 20 -13.11 -8.06 12.09
CA ALA A 20 -12.34 -8.98 11.27
C ALA A 20 -11.87 -10.24 12.03
N LEU A 21 -11.56 -10.13 13.33
CA LEU A 21 -11.18 -11.29 14.14
C LEU A 21 -12.35 -12.21 14.52
N THR A 22 -13.58 -11.70 14.50
CA THR A 22 -14.78 -12.43 14.97
C THR A 22 -15.69 -12.89 13.83
N ASP A 23 -15.61 -12.29 12.65
CA ASP A 23 -16.40 -12.68 11.47
C ASP A 23 -15.91 -14.04 10.94
N LYS A 24 -16.82 -15.03 10.91
CA LYS A 24 -16.54 -16.41 10.48
C LYS A 24 -16.62 -16.61 8.96
N GLU A 25 -17.25 -15.70 8.23
CA GLU A 25 -17.43 -15.82 6.79
C GLU A 25 -16.39 -15.00 6.02
N ARG A 26 -16.07 -13.81 6.51
CA ARG A 26 -15.21 -12.82 5.82
C ARG A 26 -13.99 -12.39 6.63
N GLY A 27 -13.72 -13.10 7.73
CA GLY A 27 -12.61 -12.79 8.64
C GLY A 27 -12.00 -14.04 9.25
N TYR A 28 -11.32 -13.85 10.38
CA TYR A 28 -10.59 -14.88 11.11
C TYR A 28 -11.40 -15.54 12.21
N GLY A 29 -12.73 -15.43 12.21
CA GLY A 29 -13.59 -16.01 13.26
C GLY A 29 -13.55 -17.54 13.38
N ASN A 30 -13.01 -18.23 12.37
CA ASN A 30 -12.74 -19.68 12.41
C ASN A 30 -11.35 -20.03 12.94
N PHE A 31 -10.47 -19.03 13.10
CA PHE A 31 -9.14 -19.19 13.70
C PHE A 31 -9.22 -18.83 15.18
N SER A 32 -8.49 -19.56 16.02
CA SER A 32 -8.30 -19.18 17.41
C SER A 32 -7.24 -18.07 17.49
N VAL A 33 -7.63 -16.82 17.22
CA VAL A 33 -6.74 -15.66 17.31
C VAL A 33 -6.96 -14.93 18.63
N SER A 34 -5.87 -14.64 19.33
CA SER A 34 -5.84 -13.78 20.51
C SER A 34 -4.90 -12.62 20.24
N ILE A 35 -5.36 -11.39 20.45
CA ILE A 35 -4.55 -10.17 20.28
C ILE A 35 -4.47 -9.43 21.61
N ASP A 36 -3.27 -9.00 21.98
CA ASP A 36 -3.08 -8.19 23.18
C ASP A 36 -3.60 -6.75 22.95
N ASP A 37 -4.12 -6.12 24.01
CA ASP A 37 -4.70 -4.77 23.91
C ASP A 37 -3.69 -3.71 23.45
N ASP A 38 -2.42 -3.86 23.82
CA ASP A 38 -1.33 -2.98 23.43
C ASP A 38 -0.91 -3.21 21.97
N ALA A 39 -0.94 -4.45 21.49
CA ALA A 39 -0.75 -4.81 20.08
C ALA A 39 -1.84 -4.18 19.21
N LEU A 40 -3.11 -4.32 19.61
CA LEU A 40 -4.24 -3.71 18.90
C LEU A 40 -4.15 -2.18 18.91
N ALA A 41 -3.78 -1.58 20.05
CA ALA A 41 -3.57 -0.14 20.15
C ALA A 41 -2.46 0.33 19.21
N HIS A 42 -1.36 -0.43 19.11
CA HIS A 42 -0.25 -0.12 18.21
C HIS A 42 -0.67 -0.17 16.74
N LEU A 43 -1.35 -1.24 16.30
CA LEU A 43 -1.87 -1.35 14.93
C LEU A 43 -2.79 -0.17 14.56
N VAL A 44 -3.67 0.23 15.48
CA VAL A 44 -4.60 1.35 15.28
C VAL A 44 -3.87 2.69 15.21
N GLN A 45 -2.87 2.90 16.06
CA GLN A 45 -2.07 4.12 16.07
C GLN A 45 -1.33 4.29 14.74
N VAL A 46 -0.72 3.21 14.24
CA VAL A 46 0.04 3.25 12.98
C VAL A 46 -0.89 3.41 11.77
N ALA A 47 -2.08 2.83 11.79
CA ALA A 47 -3.05 2.97 10.70
C ALA A 47 -3.61 4.41 10.56
N ASN A 48 -3.51 5.24 11.60
CA ASN A 48 -3.83 6.68 11.59
C ASN A 48 -5.16 7.05 10.87
N GLY A 49 -6.19 6.24 11.11
CA GLY A 49 -7.54 6.44 10.56
C GLY A 49 -7.82 5.78 9.20
N ASP A 50 -6.89 4.99 8.67
CA ASP A 50 -7.10 4.11 7.51
C ASP A 50 -7.50 2.68 7.92
N ALA A 51 -8.73 2.27 7.58
CA ALA A 51 -9.22 0.92 7.82
C ALA A 51 -8.46 -0.15 7.02
N ARG A 52 -7.97 0.18 5.82
CA ARG A 52 -7.24 -0.79 5.01
C ARG A 52 -5.88 -1.10 5.63
N GLY A 53 -5.19 -0.04 6.07
CA GLY A 53 -3.90 -0.16 6.76
C GLY A 53 -3.95 -1.10 7.97
N VAL A 54 -4.96 -0.94 8.84
CA VAL A 54 -5.12 -1.78 10.05
C VAL A 54 -5.47 -3.23 9.70
N LEU A 55 -6.37 -3.45 8.73
CA LEU A 55 -6.80 -4.80 8.34
C LEU A 55 -5.66 -5.58 7.69
N ASN A 56 -4.91 -4.97 6.79
CA ASN A 56 -3.76 -5.62 6.17
C ASN A 56 -2.68 -5.96 7.21
N ALA A 57 -2.51 -5.12 8.25
CA ALA A 57 -1.46 -5.34 9.25
C ALA A 57 -1.85 -6.49 10.17
N LEU A 58 -3.13 -6.53 10.53
CA LEU A 58 -3.75 -7.64 11.23
C LEU A 58 -3.65 -8.95 10.43
N GLU A 59 -3.98 -8.95 9.14
CA GLU A 59 -3.85 -10.09 8.23
C GLU A 59 -2.42 -10.64 8.25
N LEU A 60 -1.43 -9.78 8.01
CA LEU A 60 -0.03 -10.19 8.03
C LEU A 60 0.41 -10.76 9.39
N ALA A 61 -0.04 -10.15 10.49
CA ALA A 61 0.24 -10.63 11.84
C ALA A 61 -0.38 -12.02 12.09
N VAL A 62 -1.62 -12.26 11.65
CA VAL A 62 -2.29 -13.57 11.80
C VAL A 62 -1.61 -14.63 10.93
N GLU A 63 -1.33 -14.34 9.66
CA GLU A 63 -0.84 -15.33 8.70
C GLU A 63 0.63 -15.72 8.90
N THR A 64 1.44 -14.81 9.45
CA THR A 64 2.87 -15.07 9.66
C THR A 64 3.20 -15.59 11.06
N THR A 65 2.24 -15.53 11.98
CA THR A 65 2.42 -16.04 13.34
C THR A 65 2.00 -17.50 13.40
N ARG A 66 2.91 -18.36 13.86
CA ARG A 66 2.60 -19.77 14.05
C ARG A 66 1.68 -19.94 15.26
N PRO A 67 0.63 -20.78 15.17
CA PRO A 67 -0.16 -21.15 16.34
C PRO A 67 0.70 -21.78 17.44
N ASP A 68 0.33 -21.58 18.70
CA ASP A 68 0.92 -22.26 19.84
C ASP A 68 0.51 -23.74 19.91
N GLU A 69 0.99 -24.49 20.92
CA GLU A 69 0.67 -25.91 21.10
C GLU A 69 -0.84 -26.18 21.28
N ALA A 70 -1.62 -25.15 21.65
CA ALA A 70 -3.08 -25.22 21.77
C ALA A 70 -3.80 -24.79 20.48
N GLY A 71 -3.07 -24.49 19.41
CA GLY A 71 -3.62 -24.03 18.14
C GLY A 71 -4.04 -22.56 18.13
N VAL A 72 -3.60 -21.76 19.11
CA VAL A 72 -3.96 -20.34 19.24
C VAL A 72 -2.88 -19.46 18.60
N VAL A 73 -3.27 -18.58 17.70
CA VAL A 73 -2.41 -17.53 17.14
C VAL A 73 -2.43 -16.34 18.09
N ARG A 74 -1.32 -16.10 18.79
CA ARG A 74 -1.18 -14.99 19.75
C ARG A 74 -0.44 -13.82 19.11
N ILE A 75 -1.13 -12.71 18.92
CA ILE A 75 -0.56 -11.47 18.39
C ILE A 75 -0.17 -10.58 19.56
N THR A 76 1.12 -10.60 19.87
CA THR A 76 1.73 -9.71 20.86
C THR A 76 2.10 -8.39 20.22
N ARG A 77 2.45 -7.39 21.04
CA ARG A 77 2.96 -6.11 20.55
C ARG A 77 4.19 -6.26 19.66
N ALA A 78 5.12 -7.15 19.99
CA ALA A 78 6.31 -7.40 19.17
C ALA A 78 5.93 -7.97 17.79
N ILE A 79 4.94 -8.85 17.71
CA ILE A 79 4.42 -9.38 16.44
C ILE A 79 3.71 -8.29 15.64
N ALA A 80 2.94 -7.42 16.30
CA ALA A 80 2.32 -6.28 15.64
C ALA A 80 3.38 -5.32 15.08
N GLU A 81 4.41 -4.99 15.88
CA GLU A 81 5.56 -4.19 15.45
C GLU A 81 6.30 -4.85 14.28
N ASP A 82 6.58 -6.16 14.33
CA ASP A 82 7.23 -6.92 13.26
C ASP A 82 6.36 -6.98 11.98
N SER A 83 5.04 -7.09 12.11
CA SER A 83 4.13 -7.10 10.96
C SER A 83 4.13 -5.74 10.25
N ILE A 84 4.18 -4.65 11.02
CA ILE A 84 4.30 -3.29 10.49
C ILE A 84 5.70 -3.07 9.92
N GLN A 85 6.76 -3.48 10.62
CA GLN A 85 8.14 -3.35 10.18
C GLN A 85 8.43 -4.19 8.95
N ARG A 86 7.90 -5.41 8.82
CA ARG A 86 8.01 -6.17 7.57
C ARG A 86 7.37 -5.41 6.40
N ARG A 87 6.29 -4.66 6.64
CA ARG A 87 5.74 -3.73 5.65
C ARG A 87 6.61 -2.49 5.44
N ALA A 88 7.18 -1.90 6.49
CA ALA A 88 8.04 -0.71 6.41
C ALA A 88 9.43 -1.01 5.81
N VAL A 89 9.98 -2.21 6.01
CA VAL A 89 11.19 -2.71 5.34
C VAL A 89 10.87 -3.02 3.89
N LEU A 90 9.64 -3.44 3.58
CA LEU A 90 9.15 -3.46 2.22
C LEU A 90 8.95 -2.03 1.67
N TYR A 91 8.68 -1.03 2.52
CA TYR A 91 8.45 0.35 2.11
C TYR A 91 8.65 1.42 3.21
N ASP A 92 9.84 2.02 3.24
CA ASP A 92 10.09 3.19 4.08
C ASP A 92 9.77 4.45 3.29
N LYS A 93 8.54 4.96 3.41
CA LYS A 93 8.07 6.19 2.74
C LYS A 93 8.87 7.45 3.13
N ASP A 94 9.49 7.45 4.31
CA ASP A 94 10.26 8.58 4.83
C ASP A 94 11.78 8.33 4.80
N GLY A 95 12.22 7.18 4.29
CA GLY A 95 13.62 6.79 4.22
C GLY A 95 14.24 6.87 2.83
N ASP A 96 15.57 6.72 2.80
CA ASP A 96 16.39 6.71 1.58
C ASP A 96 15.88 5.68 0.56
N ALA A 97 15.31 4.57 1.01
CA ALA A 97 14.80 3.50 0.14
C ALA A 97 13.62 3.93 -0.76
N HIS A 98 12.70 4.78 -0.27
CA HIS A 98 11.62 5.32 -1.11
C HIS A 98 12.20 6.23 -2.21
N TYR A 99 13.08 7.15 -1.83
CA TYR A 99 13.74 8.05 -2.76
C TYR A 99 14.62 7.31 -3.77
N ASP A 100 15.37 6.30 -3.35
CA ASP A 100 16.19 5.47 -4.23
C ASP A 100 15.33 4.69 -5.22
N THR A 101 14.20 4.13 -4.77
CA THR A 101 13.31 3.34 -5.63
C THR A 101 12.65 4.22 -6.68
N ILE A 102 12.09 5.38 -6.30
CA ILE A 102 11.48 6.28 -7.29
C ILE A 102 12.52 6.92 -8.21
N SER A 103 13.74 7.16 -7.71
CA SER A 103 14.85 7.68 -8.50
C SER A 103 15.32 6.64 -9.52
N ALA A 104 15.39 5.36 -9.14
CA ALA A 104 15.69 4.28 -10.07
C ALA A 104 14.60 4.15 -11.15
N PHE A 105 13.32 4.23 -10.77
CA PHE A 105 12.19 4.23 -11.71
C PHE A 105 12.31 5.33 -12.78
N ILE A 106 12.52 6.59 -12.35
CA ILE A 106 12.64 7.74 -13.26
C ILE A 106 13.89 7.64 -14.15
N LYS A 107 15.00 7.13 -13.61
CA LYS A 107 16.21 6.87 -14.40
C LYS A 107 16.00 5.76 -15.43
N SER A 108 15.22 4.73 -15.13
CA SER A 108 14.90 3.66 -16.07
C SER A 108 14.08 4.17 -17.26
N ILE A 109 13.03 4.98 -17.01
CA ILE A 109 12.24 5.60 -18.09
C ILE A 109 13.12 6.53 -18.93
N ARG A 110 13.92 7.40 -18.29
CA ARG A 110 14.87 8.28 -18.99
C ARG A 110 15.89 7.50 -19.82
N GLY A 111 16.34 6.35 -19.30
CA GLY A 111 17.24 5.43 -19.98
C GLY A 111 16.58 4.57 -21.07
N SER A 112 15.27 4.73 -21.29
CA SER A 112 14.49 3.92 -22.23
C SER A 112 14.57 2.41 -21.95
N ASP A 113 14.60 2.04 -20.67
CA ASP A 113 14.57 0.65 -20.20
C ASP A 113 13.18 0.31 -19.63
N PRO A 114 12.25 -0.22 -20.46
CA PRO A 114 10.88 -0.49 -20.04
C PRO A 114 10.79 -1.63 -19.02
N ASP A 115 11.67 -2.64 -19.11
CA ASP A 115 11.67 -3.78 -18.19
C ASP A 115 12.05 -3.33 -16.77
N ALA A 116 13.09 -2.50 -16.65
CA ALA A 116 13.49 -1.92 -15.37
C ALA A 116 12.43 -0.94 -14.83
N ALA A 117 11.82 -0.12 -15.70
CA ALA A 117 10.74 0.79 -15.30
C ALA A 117 9.56 0.02 -14.70
N LEU A 118 9.10 -1.05 -15.37
CA LEU A 118 8.03 -1.91 -14.87
C LEU A 118 8.39 -2.61 -13.56
N TYR A 119 9.64 -3.04 -13.41
CA TYR A 119 10.13 -3.64 -12.16
C TYR A 119 10.04 -2.65 -10.99
N TRP A 120 10.60 -1.45 -11.12
CA TRP A 120 10.60 -0.46 -10.05
C TRP A 120 9.19 0.05 -9.72
N MET A 121 8.35 0.26 -10.75
CA MET A 121 6.94 0.59 -10.56
C MET A 121 6.22 -0.51 -9.78
N SER A 122 6.34 -1.76 -10.21
CA SER A 122 5.68 -2.90 -9.55
C SER A 122 6.15 -3.08 -8.12
N LYS A 123 7.46 -2.87 -7.86
CA LYS A 123 8.02 -2.87 -6.51
C LYS A 123 7.37 -1.82 -5.62
N MET A 124 7.23 -0.58 -6.09
CA MET A 124 6.55 0.49 -5.33
C MET A 124 5.07 0.18 -5.06
N ILE A 125 4.33 -0.29 -6.06
CA ILE A 125 2.90 -0.63 -5.91
C ILE A 125 2.73 -1.79 -4.92
N TYR A 126 3.53 -2.85 -5.06
CA TYR A 126 3.51 -4.00 -4.14
C TYR A 126 3.81 -3.59 -2.71
N ALA A 127 4.73 -2.64 -2.55
CA ALA A 127 5.15 -2.11 -1.27
C ALA A 127 4.14 -1.12 -0.65
N GLY A 128 3.05 -0.78 -1.35
CA GLY A 128 1.99 0.08 -0.83
C GLY A 128 2.20 1.58 -1.07
N GLU A 129 3.05 1.95 -2.03
CA GLU A 129 3.07 3.32 -2.54
C GLU A 129 1.72 3.66 -3.18
N ASP A 130 1.27 4.90 -2.98
CA ASP A 130 0.11 5.41 -3.69
C ASP A 130 0.48 5.58 -5.18
N PRO A 131 -0.20 4.90 -6.12
CA PRO A 131 0.09 5.06 -7.55
C PRO A 131 -0.02 6.52 -8.03
N ARG A 132 -0.77 7.39 -7.33
CA ARG A 132 -0.79 8.83 -7.64
C ARG A 132 0.56 9.50 -7.43
N PHE A 133 1.40 9.00 -6.51
CA PHE A 133 2.78 9.46 -6.38
C PHE A 133 3.59 9.12 -7.62
N ILE A 134 3.48 7.90 -8.13
CA ILE A 134 4.16 7.45 -9.35
C ILE A 134 3.71 8.31 -10.55
N PHE A 135 2.40 8.52 -10.73
CA PHE A 135 1.87 9.39 -11.79
C PHE A 135 2.39 10.83 -11.71
N ARG A 136 2.47 11.44 -10.51
CA ARG A 136 3.06 12.79 -10.37
C ARG A 136 4.50 12.84 -10.88
N ARG A 137 5.29 11.79 -10.64
CA ARG A 137 6.68 11.71 -11.11
C ARG A 137 6.75 11.50 -12.63
N MET A 138 5.84 10.72 -13.21
CA MET A 138 5.71 10.56 -14.67
C MET A 138 5.28 11.85 -15.37
N LEU A 139 4.36 12.64 -14.77
CA LEU A 139 3.94 13.93 -15.32
C LEU A 139 5.11 14.92 -15.41
N ILE A 140 5.96 14.94 -14.38
CA ILE A 140 7.18 15.77 -14.38
C ILE A 140 8.14 15.27 -15.47
N LEU A 141 8.40 13.96 -15.53
CA LEU A 141 9.26 13.34 -16.54
C LEU A 141 8.77 13.63 -17.97
N ALA A 142 7.47 13.54 -18.24
CA ALA A 142 6.90 13.83 -19.56
C ALA A 142 7.17 15.29 -20.00
N CYS A 143 7.20 16.23 -19.05
CA CYS A 143 7.53 17.63 -19.33
C CYS A 143 9.04 17.91 -19.40
N GLU A 144 9.84 17.26 -18.54
CA GLU A 144 11.27 17.54 -18.33
C GLU A 144 12.17 16.75 -19.28
N ASP A 145 11.96 15.44 -19.37
CA ASP A 145 12.85 14.51 -20.07
C ASP A 145 12.36 14.20 -21.50
N VAL A 146 11.04 14.12 -21.72
CA VAL A 146 10.46 13.94 -23.07
C VAL A 146 10.22 15.30 -23.74
N GLY A 147 9.48 16.18 -23.05
CA GLY A 147 9.28 17.56 -23.47
C GLY A 147 8.72 17.70 -24.89
N LEU A 148 9.30 18.60 -25.68
CA LEU A 148 8.85 18.87 -27.04
C LEU A 148 9.28 17.81 -28.07
N ALA A 149 10.10 16.82 -27.68
CA ALA A 149 10.45 15.72 -28.56
C ALA A 149 9.23 14.84 -28.85
N ASP A 150 8.34 14.67 -27.85
CA ASP A 150 7.01 14.09 -28.02
C ASP A 150 6.01 14.73 -27.03
N PRO A 151 5.31 15.80 -27.44
CA PRO A 151 4.32 16.47 -26.60
C PRO A 151 3.14 15.58 -26.19
N ALA A 152 2.88 14.47 -26.91
CA ALA A 152 1.77 13.58 -26.60
C ALA A 152 2.02 12.77 -25.31
N ALA A 153 3.28 12.59 -24.89
CA ALA A 153 3.63 11.85 -23.68
C ALA A 153 2.95 12.39 -22.42
N LEU A 154 2.80 13.71 -22.29
CA LEU A 154 2.07 14.31 -21.18
C LEU A 154 0.59 13.86 -21.17
N GLY A 155 -0.04 13.81 -22.35
CA GLY A 155 -1.41 13.34 -22.52
C GLY A 155 -1.58 11.88 -22.10
N VAL A 156 -0.66 11.01 -22.50
CA VAL A 156 -0.65 9.59 -22.12
C VAL A 156 -0.68 9.42 -20.60
N VAL A 157 0.20 10.13 -19.88
CA VAL A 157 0.26 10.04 -18.41
C VAL A 157 -1.00 10.61 -17.76
N VAL A 158 -1.52 11.75 -18.25
CA VAL A 158 -2.76 12.35 -17.76
C VAL A 158 -3.93 11.38 -17.92
N ASP A 159 -4.10 10.78 -19.10
CA ASP A 159 -5.23 9.89 -19.36
C ASP A 159 -5.10 8.56 -18.59
N ALA A 160 -3.89 8.02 -18.46
CA ALA A 160 -3.63 6.87 -17.60
C ALA A 160 -3.93 7.15 -16.12
N SER A 161 -3.54 8.33 -15.60
CA SER A 161 -3.84 8.70 -14.21
C SER A 161 -5.34 8.87 -13.94
N ARG A 162 -6.08 9.45 -14.89
CA ARG A 162 -7.54 9.57 -14.81
C ARG A 162 -8.20 8.20 -14.87
N ALA A 163 -7.79 7.34 -15.80
CA ALA A 163 -8.29 5.99 -15.91
C ALA A 163 -8.02 5.19 -14.62
N PHE A 164 -6.84 5.35 -14.01
CA PHE A 164 -6.56 4.79 -12.68
C PHE A 164 -7.52 5.31 -11.61
N ASP A 165 -7.84 6.60 -11.57
CA ASP A 165 -8.79 7.16 -10.60
C ASP A 165 -10.20 6.55 -10.73
N TYR A 166 -10.63 6.18 -11.94
CA TYR A 166 -11.90 5.50 -12.18
C TYR A 166 -11.87 4.02 -11.76
N VAL A 167 -10.75 3.32 -11.97
CA VAL A 167 -10.66 1.87 -11.78
C VAL A 167 -10.21 1.50 -10.37
N GLY A 168 -9.15 2.13 -9.86
CA GLY A 168 -8.51 1.78 -8.58
C GLY A 168 -7.79 0.43 -8.60
N LEU A 169 -7.09 0.09 -7.51
CA LEU A 169 -6.43 -1.22 -7.37
C LEU A 169 -7.46 -2.33 -7.08
N PRO A 170 -7.22 -3.58 -7.52
CA PRO A 170 -5.98 -4.11 -8.10
C PRO A 170 -5.82 -3.97 -9.63
N GLU A 171 -6.88 -3.83 -10.41
CA GLU A 171 -6.82 -3.72 -11.88
C GLU A 171 -6.18 -2.41 -12.34
N GLY A 172 -6.24 -1.38 -11.50
CA GLY A 172 -5.65 -0.06 -11.73
C GLY A 172 -4.15 -0.11 -12.04
N ARG A 173 -3.43 -1.14 -11.59
CA ARG A 173 -1.98 -1.29 -11.84
C ARG A 173 -1.60 -1.32 -13.33
N ASN A 174 -2.54 -1.67 -14.21
CA ASN A 174 -2.31 -1.70 -15.65
C ASN A 174 -2.12 -0.30 -16.25
N HIS A 175 -2.68 0.74 -15.62
CA HIS A 175 -2.60 2.11 -16.11
C HIS A 175 -1.22 2.74 -15.96
N PRO A 176 -0.57 2.75 -14.77
CA PRO A 176 0.81 3.20 -14.69
C PRO A 176 1.73 2.32 -15.53
N ALA A 177 1.46 1.00 -15.64
CA ALA A 177 2.26 0.10 -16.48
C ALA A 177 2.19 0.48 -17.97
N HIS A 178 1.02 0.85 -18.47
CA HIS A 178 0.85 1.29 -19.86
C HIS A 178 1.51 2.64 -20.15
N ALA A 179 1.61 3.51 -19.14
CA ALA A 179 2.20 4.84 -19.29
C ALA A 179 3.73 4.87 -19.10
N CYS A 180 4.35 3.79 -18.62
CA CYS A 180 5.80 3.65 -18.48
C CYS A 180 6.47 3.50 -19.86
#